data_AF-A0A4Q2UPH4-F1
#
_entry.id   AF-A0A4Q2UPH4-F1
#
_cell.length_a   1.000
_cell.length_b   1.000
_cell.length_c   1.000
_cell.angle_alpha   90.00
_cell.angle_beta   90.00
_cell.angle_gamma   90.00
#
_symmetry.space_group_name_H-M   'P 1'
#
loop_
_entity.id
_entity.type
_entity.pdbx_description
1 polymer ?
#
loop_
_entity_poly.entity_id
_entity_poly.type
_entity_poly.pdbx_seq_one_letter_code
_entity_poly.pdbx_strand_id
1 'polypeptide(L)'
;MQPGNDYRTGSGAPGPRYWQNRSDYQINVTLDDQQNTVTGEVTITYRNNSPESLAYLWLQLDQNAFSDTSRAARTTPTTGGRFGNLGFAGGLTITSVQVEQGKNKFAAAPYEITDTRMQVRLAEPVKPTDGVVRVKVAYSFKIPEYGSDRMGQLRRKDGVIYEIAQWYPRMCVYDDIEGWNVLPYLGAGEFYLDYGDYEYSVTVPWNHIVVGSGELLNPNDVLTGEQVRRLAQAAKSDKTVMIRSKEEVNDPNTRPKKSGTLTWRFRCQNTRDVAFASSKAFVWDAARMNLPSGKTSLAQSVYPVESATNDSWGRSTEYVKGCIEFYSKYLYEYSYPVATNVAGIVGGMEYPGIVFCDHKDKKDALWGVTDHEFGHNWFPMIVGNNERKFPWMDEGFNTFINTLSTANFNNGEYNRERGTMHDIAPALFYPTEPVMTIPDVQQSRALGILAYYKPGMGLKLLRDVILGPDRFDYAFKQYVNRWAFKHPTPYDFFRSMEDGAGEDLGWFWRGFFYETWKLDQAVRDVKYVDGSATKGSLISIENLEKMAMPVTVEVTETNGKKSRVNLPVEVWQRGGTWTFKYNSTSPLKTVVVDPDQKLPDINSRNNTWRGEAQ
;
A
#
# COMPACT_ATOMS: atom_id res chain seq x y z
N MET A 1 -2.43 -0.95 25.30
CA MET A 1 -2.29 0.19 24.37
C MET A 1 -1.66 1.35 25.10
N GLN A 2 -0.78 2.13 24.47
CA GLN A 2 -0.26 3.35 25.10
C GLN A 2 -1.41 4.34 25.36
N PRO A 3 -1.46 5.03 26.51
CA PRO A 3 -2.48 6.04 26.77
C PRO A 3 -2.31 7.21 25.80
N GLY A 4 -3.43 7.88 25.49
CA GLY A 4 -3.38 9.13 24.70
C GLY A 4 -2.54 10.19 25.43
N ASN A 5 -1.86 11.03 24.66
CA ASN A 5 -1.02 12.12 25.12
C ASN A 5 -1.20 13.36 24.23
N ASP A 6 -0.42 14.40 24.46
CA ASP A 6 -0.54 15.66 23.71
C ASP A 6 -0.11 15.56 22.23
N TYR A 7 0.67 14.54 21.86
CA TYR A 7 1.08 14.28 20.48
C TYR A 7 0.04 13.42 19.75
N ARG A 8 -0.58 12.46 20.44
CA ARG A 8 -1.55 11.50 19.88
C ARG A 8 -2.70 11.28 20.86
N THR A 9 -3.90 11.69 20.49
CA THR A 9 -5.06 11.72 21.40
C THR A 9 -5.66 10.34 21.68
N GLY A 10 -6.49 10.25 22.72
CA GLY A 10 -7.21 9.00 23.05
C GLY A 10 -8.20 8.54 21.98
N SER A 11 -8.68 9.43 21.11
CA SER A 11 -9.56 9.13 19.97
C SER A 11 -8.80 8.66 18.72
N GLY A 12 -7.46 8.56 18.80
CA GLY A 12 -6.62 8.17 17.66
C GLY A 12 -6.39 9.29 16.65
N ALA A 13 -6.73 10.54 16.96
CA ALA A 13 -6.38 11.69 16.15
C ALA A 13 -5.00 12.28 16.56
N PRO A 14 -4.30 12.97 15.64
CA PRO A 14 -3.16 13.80 16.01
C PRO A 14 -3.53 14.78 17.13
N GLY A 15 -2.68 14.89 18.15
CA GLY A 15 -2.88 15.77 19.29
C GLY A 15 -2.45 17.21 19.02
N PRO A 16 -2.75 18.14 19.94
CA PRO A 16 -2.45 19.57 19.78
C PRO A 16 -0.94 19.87 19.67
N ARG A 17 -0.07 18.95 20.11
CA ARG A 17 1.39 19.07 20.00
C ARG A 17 1.98 18.13 18.94
N TYR A 18 1.17 17.45 18.13
CA TYR A 18 1.66 16.61 17.05
C TYR A 18 2.62 17.38 16.13
N TRP A 19 3.74 16.77 15.80
CA TRP A 19 4.75 17.31 14.91
C TRP A 19 5.23 16.20 13.99
N GLN A 20 5.71 16.60 12.82
CA GLN A 20 6.44 15.73 11.90
C GLN A 20 7.48 16.59 11.19
N ASN A 21 8.61 15.98 10.82
CA ASN A 21 9.63 16.68 10.06
C ASN A 21 9.26 16.71 8.56
N ARG A 22 10.01 17.49 7.79
CA ARG A 22 9.79 17.66 6.36
C ARG A 22 11.11 17.55 5.60
N SER A 23 11.08 16.89 4.44
CA SER A 23 12.24 16.71 3.57
C SER A 23 11.91 17.10 2.15
N ASP A 24 12.40 18.26 1.68
CA ASP A 24 12.27 18.70 0.29
C ASP A 24 13.50 18.29 -0.53
N TYR A 25 13.33 17.91 -1.79
CA TYR A 25 14.38 17.34 -2.63
C TYR A 25 14.53 18.08 -3.96
N GLN A 26 15.79 18.37 -4.30
CA GLN A 26 16.20 18.74 -5.65
C GLN A 26 17.17 17.68 -6.18
N ILE A 27 16.81 17.01 -7.27
CA ILE A 27 17.59 15.87 -7.77
C ILE A 27 17.93 16.06 -9.23
N ASN A 28 19.20 15.85 -9.59
CA ASN A 28 19.63 15.82 -10.98
C ASN A 28 20.33 14.49 -11.25
N VAL A 29 19.81 13.72 -12.22
CA VAL A 29 20.39 12.43 -12.62
C VAL A 29 20.59 12.32 -14.12
N THR A 30 21.55 11.49 -14.48
CA THR A 30 21.78 11.01 -15.83
C THR A 30 21.67 9.49 -15.85
N LEU A 31 20.88 8.97 -16.78
CA LEU A 31 20.82 7.55 -17.13
C LEU A 31 21.74 7.30 -18.33
N ASP A 32 22.73 6.43 -18.15
CA ASP A 32 23.56 5.90 -19.23
C ASP A 32 23.04 4.51 -19.62
N ASP A 33 22.41 4.40 -20.80
CA ASP A 33 21.80 3.16 -21.31
C ASP A 33 22.82 2.21 -21.95
N GLN A 34 24.08 2.63 -22.11
CA GLN A 34 25.17 1.76 -22.56
C GLN A 34 25.83 1.07 -21.37
N GLN A 35 26.01 1.80 -20.28
CA GLN A 35 26.61 1.29 -19.04
C GLN A 35 25.58 0.73 -18.04
N ASN A 36 24.28 0.98 -18.26
CA ASN A 36 23.19 0.68 -17.34
C ASN A 36 23.45 1.29 -15.96
N THR A 37 23.76 2.58 -15.92
CA THR A 37 24.07 3.31 -14.68
C THR A 37 23.20 4.55 -14.52
N VAL A 38 22.95 4.89 -13.26
CA VAL A 38 22.44 6.20 -12.85
C VAL A 38 23.53 6.92 -12.09
N THR A 39 23.79 8.17 -12.45
CA THR A 39 24.71 9.07 -11.73
C THR A 39 23.96 10.36 -11.42
N GLY A 40 24.06 10.85 -10.19
CA GLY A 40 23.32 12.04 -9.79
C GLY A 40 23.85 12.78 -8.59
N GLU A 41 23.19 13.91 -8.34
CA GLU A 41 23.33 14.72 -7.14
C GLU A 41 21.93 15.00 -6.59
N VAL A 42 21.77 14.77 -5.28
CA VAL A 42 20.57 15.16 -4.53
C VAL A 42 20.92 16.25 -3.53
N THR A 43 20.12 17.31 -3.50
CA THR A 43 20.10 18.29 -2.40
C THR A 43 18.81 18.11 -1.61
N ILE A 44 18.95 17.77 -0.33
CA ILE A 44 17.85 17.57 0.62
C ILE A 44 17.79 18.80 1.51
N THR A 45 16.64 19.46 1.56
CA THR A 45 16.33 20.50 2.55
C THR A 45 15.51 19.85 3.66
N TYR A 46 16.12 19.67 4.83
CA TYR A 46 15.48 19.08 5.98
C TYR A 46 15.00 20.16 6.95
N ARG A 47 13.73 20.09 7.33
CA ARG A 47 13.13 20.95 8.36
C ARG A 47 12.79 20.11 9.59
N ASN A 48 13.42 20.47 10.70
CA ASN A 48 13.20 19.88 12.01
C ASN A 48 12.11 20.64 12.76
N ASN A 49 10.92 20.06 12.82
CA ASN A 49 9.79 20.54 13.60
C ASN A 49 9.71 19.87 14.98
N SER A 50 10.58 18.89 15.26
CA SER A 50 10.64 18.24 16.57
C SER A 50 11.05 19.23 17.69
N PRO A 51 10.74 18.91 18.96
CA PRO A 51 11.19 19.70 20.10
C PRO A 51 12.68 19.49 20.43
N GLU A 52 13.39 18.62 19.70
CA GLU A 52 14.78 18.26 19.96
C GLU A 52 15.75 18.91 18.98
N SER A 53 16.97 19.20 19.46
CA SER A 53 18.06 19.60 18.60
C SER A 53 18.77 18.36 18.03
N LEU A 54 19.02 18.35 16.72
CA LEU A 54 19.55 17.17 16.03
C LEU A 54 21.01 17.39 15.63
N ALA A 55 21.95 16.72 16.30
CA ALA A 55 23.38 16.83 16.01
C ALA A 55 23.83 16.05 14.76
N TYR A 56 22.96 15.18 14.24
CA TYR A 56 23.21 14.35 13.07
C TYR A 56 21.91 14.04 12.35
N LEU A 57 22.02 13.64 11.09
CA LEU A 57 20.92 13.20 10.24
C LEU A 57 21.16 11.77 9.78
N TRP A 58 20.10 11.01 9.54
CA TRP A 58 20.18 9.68 8.96
C TRP A 58 19.56 9.65 7.57
N LEU A 59 20.27 9.04 6.62
CA LEU A 59 19.81 8.80 5.27
C LEU A 59 19.72 7.28 5.01
N GLN A 60 18.68 6.85 4.31
CA GLN A 60 18.50 5.52 3.74
C GLN A 60 19.29 5.43 2.44
N LEU A 61 20.06 4.34 2.27
CA LEU A 61 20.87 4.02 1.11
C LEU A 61 20.44 2.66 0.55
N ASP A 62 19.20 2.57 0.05
CA ASP A 62 18.55 1.28 -0.24
C ASP A 62 19.30 0.44 -1.27
N GLN A 63 19.96 1.07 -2.25
CA GLN A 63 20.76 0.32 -3.21
C GLN A 63 21.88 -0.50 -2.57
N ASN A 64 22.32 -0.15 -1.36
CA ASN A 64 23.35 -0.92 -0.66
C ASN A 64 22.87 -2.33 -0.30
N ALA A 65 21.56 -2.63 -0.32
CA ALA A 65 21.04 -3.99 -0.16
C ALA A 65 21.50 -4.92 -1.30
N PHE A 66 21.82 -4.36 -2.47
CA PHE A 66 22.39 -5.08 -3.60
C PHE A 66 23.91 -5.31 -3.47
N SER A 67 24.56 -4.88 -2.38
CA SER A 67 25.96 -5.23 -2.12
C SER A 67 26.05 -6.63 -1.52
N ASP A 68 26.99 -7.45 -2.02
CA ASP A 68 27.29 -8.79 -1.48
C ASP A 68 27.68 -8.77 0.01
N THR A 69 28.11 -7.61 0.53
CA THR A 69 28.52 -7.46 1.93
C THR A 69 27.41 -6.97 2.86
N SER A 70 26.26 -6.59 2.30
CA SER A 70 25.12 -6.05 3.04
C SER A 70 24.47 -7.09 3.96
N ARG A 71 23.72 -6.62 4.96
CA ARG A 71 22.91 -7.51 5.80
C ARG A 71 21.85 -8.23 4.97
N ALA A 72 21.20 -7.52 4.03
CA ALA A 72 20.19 -8.09 3.13
C ALA A 72 20.73 -9.30 2.34
N ALA A 73 21.91 -9.14 1.72
CA ALA A 73 22.57 -10.23 1.01
C ALA A 73 22.94 -11.39 1.95
N ARG A 74 23.46 -11.10 3.15
CA ARG A 74 23.84 -12.13 4.14
C ARG A 74 22.65 -12.88 4.76
N THR A 75 21.46 -12.29 4.77
CA THR A 75 20.23 -12.93 5.24
C THR A 75 19.43 -13.57 4.12
N THR A 76 19.88 -13.46 2.87
CA THR A 76 19.28 -14.15 1.72
C THR A 76 19.69 -15.63 1.74
N PRO A 77 18.76 -16.60 1.64
CA PRO A 77 19.09 -18.02 1.53
C PRO A 77 20.01 -18.31 0.34
N THR A 78 20.87 -19.33 0.43
CA THR A 78 21.80 -19.71 -0.65
C THR A 78 21.09 -20.14 -1.94
N THR A 79 19.82 -20.54 -1.87
CA THR A 79 18.96 -20.84 -3.02
C THR A 79 18.38 -19.58 -3.69
N GLY A 80 18.73 -18.39 -3.20
CA GLY A 80 18.09 -17.13 -3.57
C GLY A 80 16.79 -16.89 -2.81
N GLY A 81 16.05 -15.86 -3.23
CA GLY A 81 14.75 -15.49 -2.67
C GLY A 81 14.18 -14.28 -3.41
N ARG A 82 12.89 -14.00 -3.17
CA ARG A 82 12.15 -12.88 -3.80
C ARG A 82 12.90 -11.54 -3.73
N PHE A 83 13.50 -11.26 -2.57
CA PHE A 83 14.22 -10.01 -2.28
C PHE A 83 15.75 -10.15 -2.33
N GLY A 84 16.25 -11.30 -2.81
CA GLY A 84 17.67 -11.60 -2.86
C GLY A 84 18.28 -11.23 -4.21
N ASN A 85 19.49 -10.67 -4.21
CA ASN A 85 20.19 -10.29 -5.44
C ASN A 85 21.60 -10.89 -5.48
N LEU A 86 21.68 -12.20 -5.27
CA LEU A 86 22.94 -12.93 -5.23
C LEU A 86 23.69 -12.79 -6.56
N GLY A 87 24.95 -12.38 -6.51
CA GLY A 87 25.84 -12.32 -7.68
C GLY A 87 25.78 -11.01 -8.49
N PHE A 88 25.03 -10.01 -8.02
CA PHE A 88 25.08 -8.66 -8.57
C PHE A 88 25.90 -7.74 -7.65
N ALA A 89 26.98 -7.16 -8.16
CA ALA A 89 27.80 -6.20 -7.41
C ALA A 89 27.13 -4.81 -7.41
N GLY A 90 26.10 -4.64 -6.58
CA GLY A 90 25.35 -3.40 -6.42
C GLY A 90 25.79 -2.54 -5.23
N GLY A 91 25.04 -1.46 -5.00
CA GLY A 91 25.33 -0.45 -3.99
C GLY A 91 25.47 0.96 -4.55
N LEU A 92 25.17 1.96 -3.71
CA LEU A 92 25.52 3.34 -4.02
C LEU A 92 27.03 3.53 -3.87
N THR A 93 27.64 4.12 -4.89
CA THR A 93 28.95 4.77 -4.76
C THR A 93 28.70 6.21 -4.35
N ILE A 94 29.06 6.58 -3.12
CA ILE A 94 28.96 7.96 -2.63
C ILE A 94 30.29 8.66 -2.90
N THR A 95 30.28 9.74 -3.69
CA THR A 95 31.49 10.49 -4.06
C THR A 95 31.66 11.78 -3.27
N SER A 96 30.57 12.36 -2.75
CA SER A 96 30.64 13.48 -1.82
C SER A 96 29.40 13.57 -0.93
N VAL A 97 29.60 14.05 0.29
CA VAL A 97 28.54 14.45 1.23
C VAL A 97 28.92 15.83 1.78
N GLN A 98 28.03 16.79 1.59
CA GLN A 98 28.25 18.16 1.99
C GLN A 98 27.04 18.71 2.75
N VAL A 99 27.29 19.60 3.69
CA VAL A 99 26.26 20.30 4.46
C VAL A 99 26.42 21.80 4.21
N GLU A 100 25.30 22.51 4.12
CA GLU A 100 25.31 23.95 3.99
C GLU A 100 25.92 24.63 5.25
N GLN A 101 26.88 25.52 5.03
CA GLN A 101 27.50 26.37 6.04
C GLN A 101 27.37 27.84 5.59
N GLY A 102 26.29 28.49 6.02
CA GLY A 102 25.89 29.81 5.53
C GLY A 102 25.26 29.76 4.14
N LYS A 103 24.72 30.89 3.70
CA LYS A 103 23.81 30.94 2.53
C LYS A 103 24.45 30.41 1.24
N ASN A 104 23.94 29.28 0.74
CA ASN A 104 24.34 28.61 -0.50
C ASN A 104 25.81 28.17 -0.56
N LYS A 105 26.50 28.01 0.58
CA LYS A 105 27.87 27.50 0.62
C LYS A 105 27.85 26.12 1.23
N PHE A 106 28.42 25.14 0.53
CA PHE A 106 28.47 23.75 0.98
C PHE A 106 29.89 23.38 1.39
N ALA A 107 30.04 22.74 2.54
CA ALA A 107 31.30 22.21 3.05
C ALA A 107 31.18 20.70 3.24
N ALA A 108 32.29 19.97 3.09
CA ALA A 108 32.32 18.54 3.35
C ALA A 108 31.89 18.25 4.80
N ALA A 109 31.02 17.25 4.96
CA ALA A 109 30.55 16.82 6.27
C ALA A 109 31.08 15.42 6.59
N PRO A 110 31.54 15.15 7.83
CA PRO A 110 31.86 13.78 8.25
C PRO A 110 30.60 12.91 8.17
N TYR A 111 30.75 11.70 7.62
CA TYR A 111 29.66 10.73 7.56
C TYR A 111 30.16 9.31 7.79
N GLU A 112 29.26 8.44 8.22
CA GLU A 112 29.51 7.01 8.40
C GLU A 112 28.43 6.23 7.66
N ILE A 113 28.82 5.32 6.76
CA ILE A 113 27.88 4.40 6.11
C ILE A 113 27.93 3.08 6.87
N THR A 114 26.77 2.64 7.38
CA THR A 114 26.62 1.33 8.01
C THR A 114 25.47 0.60 7.36
N ASP A 115 25.82 -0.37 6.51
CA ASP A 115 24.88 -1.17 5.73
C ASP A 115 24.05 -0.28 4.78
N THR A 116 22.73 -0.35 4.85
CA THR A 116 21.81 0.43 4.01
C THR A 116 21.47 1.82 4.57
N ARG A 117 22.34 2.39 5.40
CA ARG A 117 22.11 3.69 6.07
C ARG A 117 23.39 4.52 6.16
N MET A 118 23.23 5.83 6.20
CA MET A 118 24.31 6.80 6.37
C MET A 118 23.97 7.81 7.46
N GLN A 119 24.87 7.99 8.42
CA GLN A 119 24.79 9.08 9.39
C GLN A 119 25.63 10.25 8.89
N VAL A 120 25.02 11.42 8.73
CA VAL A 120 25.72 12.68 8.44
C VAL A 120 25.88 13.46 9.74
N ARG A 121 27.11 13.76 10.14
CA ARG A 121 27.42 14.47 11.39
C ARG A 121 27.51 15.97 11.12
N LEU A 122 26.75 16.76 11.88
CA LEU A 122 26.65 18.20 11.67
C LEU A 122 27.64 18.95 12.57
N ALA A 123 28.27 19.99 12.03
CA ALA A 123 29.12 20.89 12.82
C ALA A 123 28.27 21.74 13.79
N GLU A 124 27.08 22.15 13.33
CA GLU A 124 26.06 22.82 14.13
C GLU A 124 24.79 21.97 14.10
N PRO A 125 24.22 21.59 15.27
CA PRO A 125 22.97 20.86 15.31
C PRO A 125 21.82 21.60 14.62
N VAL A 126 20.91 20.87 14.00
CA VAL A 126 19.64 21.45 13.54
C VAL A 126 18.86 21.90 14.77
N LYS A 127 18.43 23.16 14.78
CA LYS A 127 17.65 23.72 15.89
C LYS A 127 16.31 22.98 16.03
N PRO A 128 15.77 22.85 17.26
CA PRO A 128 14.41 22.38 17.45
C PRO A 128 13.43 23.41 16.88
N THR A 129 12.21 22.95 16.56
CA THR A 129 11.06 23.80 16.22
C THR A 129 11.37 24.80 15.08
N ASP A 130 11.35 24.30 13.84
CA ASP A 130 11.58 25.05 12.59
C ASP A 130 13.05 25.24 12.18
N GLY A 131 13.98 24.45 12.73
CA GLY A 131 15.36 24.43 12.26
C GLY A 131 15.47 23.87 10.85
N VAL A 132 16.32 24.47 10.01
CA VAL A 132 16.52 24.03 8.61
C VAL A 132 17.99 23.76 8.34
N VAL A 133 18.27 22.68 7.62
CA VAL A 133 19.60 22.33 7.12
C VAL A 133 19.51 21.78 5.71
N ARG A 134 20.51 22.04 4.87
CA ARG A 134 20.62 21.44 3.54
C ARG A 134 21.80 20.49 3.47
N VAL A 135 21.54 19.29 2.97
CA VAL A 135 22.54 18.24 2.73
C VAL A 135 22.59 17.98 1.23
N LYS A 136 23.79 17.93 0.67
CA LYS A 136 24.04 17.59 -0.73
C LYS A 136 24.83 16.30 -0.80
N VAL A 137 24.38 15.35 -1.63
CA VAL A 137 25.02 14.05 -1.81
C VAL A 137 25.19 13.77 -3.30
N ALA A 138 26.41 13.48 -3.74
CA ALA A 138 26.70 13.01 -5.08
C ALA A 138 26.91 11.49 -5.06
N TYR A 139 26.27 10.79 -5.99
CA TYR A 139 26.21 9.33 -5.98
C TYR A 139 26.07 8.72 -7.38
N SER A 140 26.35 7.42 -7.49
CA SER A 140 26.04 6.61 -8.67
C SER A 140 25.77 5.16 -8.31
N PHE A 141 25.03 4.44 -9.15
CA PHE A 141 24.85 2.99 -9.03
C PHE A 141 24.63 2.33 -10.39
N LYS A 142 24.82 1.00 -10.43
CA LYS A 142 24.48 0.15 -11.57
C LYS A 142 23.05 -0.34 -11.42
N ILE A 143 22.31 -0.36 -12.51
CA ILE A 143 20.94 -0.85 -12.56
C ILE A 143 21.01 -2.37 -12.69
N PRO A 144 20.39 -3.14 -11.79
CA PRO A 144 20.28 -4.59 -11.96
C PRO A 144 19.32 -4.93 -13.11
N GLU A 145 19.37 -6.17 -13.63
CA GLU A 145 18.33 -6.63 -14.55
C GLU A 145 16.97 -6.72 -13.83
N TYR A 146 16.99 -7.22 -12.59
CA TYR A 146 15.84 -7.26 -11.71
C TYR A 146 16.29 -6.85 -10.29
N GLY A 147 15.67 -5.81 -9.76
CA GLY A 147 16.04 -5.16 -8.51
C GLY A 147 15.07 -5.46 -7.37
N SER A 148 14.78 -6.74 -7.11
CA SER A 148 13.93 -7.21 -5.99
C SER A 148 12.56 -6.54 -5.93
N ASP A 149 11.78 -6.66 -7.01
CA ASP A 149 10.47 -6.02 -7.18
C ASP A 149 10.46 -4.48 -7.19
N ARG A 150 11.59 -3.78 -6.99
CA ARG A 150 11.59 -2.32 -6.89
C ARG A 150 11.90 -1.61 -8.20
N MET A 151 12.77 -2.20 -9.02
CA MET A 151 13.29 -1.60 -10.25
C MET A 151 13.84 -2.67 -11.21
N GLY A 152 14.23 -2.28 -12.42
CA GLY A 152 15.00 -3.16 -13.28
C GLY A 152 15.03 -2.78 -14.76
N GLN A 153 15.43 -3.76 -15.58
CA GLN A 153 15.59 -3.64 -17.01
C GLN A 153 14.76 -4.71 -17.73
N LEU A 154 13.82 -4.29 -18.57
CA LEU A 154 13.09 -5.18 -19.46
C LEU A 154 13.60 -5.05 -20.90
N ARG A 155 14.31 -6.06 -21.41
CA ARG A 155 14.74 -6.10 -22.81
C ARG A 155 13.57 -6.46 -23.73
N ARG A 156 13.23 -5.59 -24.68
CA ARG A 156 12.21 -5.80 -25.73
C ARG A 156 12.82 -5.58 -27.11
N LYS A 157 12.08 -5.94 -28.16
CA LYS A 157 12.57 -5.85 -29.54
C LYS A 157 12.98 -4.42 -29.93
N ASP A 158 12.24 -3.43 -29.42
CA ASP A 158 12.40 -2.01 -29.78
C ASP A 158 13.32 -1.25 -28.79
N GLY A 159 13.80 -1.89 -27.72
CA GLY A 159 14.68 -1.26 -26.73
C GLY A 159 14.60 -1.86 -25.33
N VAL A 160 15.35 -1.28 -24.41
CA VAL A 160 15.28 -1.61 -22.97
C VAL A 160 14.30 -0.65 -22.31
N ILE A 161 13.40 -1.17 -21.49
CA ILE A 161 12.57 -0.37 -20.57
C ILE A 161 13.28 -0.38 -19.22
N TYR A 162 13.62 0.81 -18.73
CA TYR A 162 14.19 1.01 -17.41
C TYR A 162 13.08 1.47 -16.47
N GLU A 163 12.85 0.72 -15.40
CA GLU A 163 12.03 1.10 -14.25
C GLU A 163 12.98 1.48 -13.12
N ILE A 164 12.92 2.70 -12.62
CA ILE A 164 13.92 3.25 -11.69
C ILE A 164 13.22 3.83 -10.47
N ALA A 165 13.43 3.18 -9.33
CA ALA A 165 12.95 3.60 -8.02
C ALA A 165 14.05 3.46 -6.95
N GLN A 166 13.82 3.95 -5.73
CA GLN A 166 14.79 3.89 -4.62
C GLN A 166 16.21 4.34 -5.04
N TRP A 167 16.28 5.33 -5.92
CA TRP A 167 17.44 5.64 -6.77
C TRP A 167 18.29 6.80 -6.26
N TYR A 168 18.05 7.25 -5.04
CA TYR A 168 18.74 8.37 -4.40
C TYR A 168 18.78 8.16 -2.88
N PRO A 169 19.74 8.77 -2.15
CA PRO A 169 19.71 8.81 -0.69
C PRO A 169 18.44 9.51 -0.17
N ARG A 170 17.65 8.82 0.66
CA ARG A 170 16.37 9.32 1.20
C ARG A 170 16.49 9.65 2.70
N MET A 171 15.87 10.70 3.20
CA MET A 171 15.88 11.02 4.63
C MET A 171 15.17 9.93 5.45
N CYS A 172 15.76 9.50 6.57
CA CYS A 172 15.07 8.69 7.56
C CYS A 172 14.03 9.53 8.30
N VAL A 173 12.86 8.96 8.61
CA VAL A 173 11.88 9.66 9.44
C VAL A 173 12.41 9.80 10.87
N TYR A 174 12.28 11.01 11.44
CA TYR A 174 12.44 11.25 12.86
C TYR A 174 11.07 11.59 13.44
N ASP A 175 10.53 10.75 14.33
CA ASP A 175 9.16 10.89 14.85
C ASP A 175 9.08 10.88 16.38
N ASP A 176 7.88 11.12 16.91
CA ASP A 176 7.54 11.17 18.33
C ASP A 176 7.46 9.78 19.00
N ILE A 177 7.67 8.69 18.24
CA ILE A 177 7.53 7.31 18.71
C ILE A 177 8.90 6.66 18.92
N GLU A 178 9.79 6.76 17.93
CA GLU A 178 11.07 6.06 17.90
C GLU A 178 12.28 7.00 17.74
N GLY A 179 12.04 8.29 17.52
CA GLY A 179 13.07 9.19 17.02
C GLY A 179 13.49 8.74 15.63
N TRP A 180 14.79 8.53 15.40
CA TRP A 180 15.29 8.14 14.08
C TRP A 180 14.91 6.70 13.71
N ASN A 181 14.13 6.55 12.64
CA ASN A 181 13.75 5.28 12.04
C ASN A 181 14.91 4.72 11.20
N VAL A 182 15.76 3.90 11.82
CA VAL A 182 17.04 3.42 11.25
C VAL A 182 17.09 1.91 11.05
N LEU A 183 15.96 1.25 10.79
CA LEU A 183 15.97 -0.17 10.44
C LEU A 183 16.81 -0.42 9.17
N PRO A 184 17.70 -1.44 9.15
CA PRO A 184 18.39 -1.80 7.92
C PRO A 184 17.37 -2.33 6.92
N TYR A 185 17.47 -1.92 5.66
CA TYR A 185 16.66 -2.46 4.58
C TYR A 185 17.13 -3.87 4.23
N LEU A 186 16.30 -4.88 4.52
CA LEU A 186 16.56 -6.29 4.19
C LEU A 186 15.73 -6.78 2.99
N GLY A 187 14.85 -5.93 2.46
CA GLY A 187 14.09 -6.15 1.23
C GLY A 187 12.61 -6.44 1.42
N ALA A 188 12.20 -7.10 2.51
CA ALA A 188 10.81 -7.50 2.72
C ALA A 188 9.89 -6.37 3.21
N GLY A 189 10.41 -5.45 4.04
CA GLY A 189 9.72 -4.19 4.30
C GLY A 189 9.78 -3.24 3.10
N GLU A 190 8.75 -2.42 2.94
CA GLU A 190 8.67 -1.34 1.93
C GLU A 190 9.55 -0.13 2.34
N PHE A 191 8.97 1.06 2.56
CA PHE A 191 9.69 2.27 2.99
C PHE A 191 8.87 3.09 4.01
N TYR A 192 9.52 4.02 4.71
CA TYR A 192 8.86 4.96 5.63
C TYR A 192 9.60 6.29 5.53
N LEU A 193 8.90 7.32 5.06
CA LEU A 193 9.50 8.58 4.57
C LEU A 193 8.68 9.80 5.00
N ASP A 194 9.37 10.92 5.23
CA ASP A 194 8.74 12.21 5.48
C ASP A 194 8.11 12.78 4.20
N TYR A 195 7.10 13.62 4.37
CA TYR A 195 6.53 14.40 3.27
C TYR A 195 7.43 15.58 2.89
N GLY A 196 7.41 15.96 1.61
CA GLY A 196 8.01 17.19 1.09
C GLY A 196 7.80 17.38 -0.41
N ASP A 197 8.42 18.42 -0.95
CA ASP A 197 8.34 18.74 -2.38
C ASP A 197 9.57 18.23 -3.11
N TYR A 198 9.34 17.68 -4.30
CA TYR A 198 10.37 17.11 -5.15
C TYR A 198 10.42 17.86 -6.47
N GLU A 199 11.59 18.36 -6.83
CA GLU A 199 11.92 18.79 -8.18
C GLU A 199 13.07 17.93 -8.69
N TYR A 200 12.85 17.20 -9.77
CA TYR A 200 13.89 16.30 -10.28
C TYR A 200 14.05 16.38 -11.79
N SER A 201 15.30 16.24 -12.24
CA SER A 201 15.68 16.26 -13.65
C SER A 201 16.32 14.94 -14.04
N VAL A 202 15.83 14.34 -15.13
CA VAL A 202 16.31 13.06 -15.67
C VAL A 202 16.87 13.30 -17.07
N THR A 203 18.20 13.19 -17.19
CA THR A 203 18.91 13.30 -18.47
C THR A 203 19.09 11.91 -19.08
N VAL A 204 18.59 11.73 -20.30
CA VAL A 204 18.54 10.44 -21.01
C VAL A 204 18.97 10.62 -22.47
N PRO A 205 19.33 9.53 -23.20
CA PRO A 205 19.49 9.57 -24.65
C PRO A 205 18.28 10.21 -25.35
N TRP A 206 18.53 10.97 -26.42
CA TRP A 206 17.52 11.78 -27.12
C TRP A 206 16.28 11.01 -27.62
N ASN A 207 16.44 9.71 -27.86
CA ASN A 207 15.39 8.83 -28.38
C ASN A 207 14.52 8.20 -27.27
N HIS A 208 14.80 8.46 -26.00
CA HIS A 208 13.97 8.00 -24.89
C HIS A 208 12.77 8.92 -24.64
N ILE A 209 11.66 8.31 -24.24
CA ILE A 209 10.56 8.94 -23.50
C ILE A 209 10.79 8.67 -22.02
N VAL A 210 10.49 9.66 -21.17
CA VAL A 210 10.52 9.53 -19.71
C VAL A 210 9.13 9.83 -19.16
N VAL A 211 8.66 8.96 -18.28
CA VAL A 211 7.51 9.23 -17.40
C VAL A 211 7.96 9.13 -15.96
N GLY A 212 7.27 9.82 -15.05
CA GLY A 212 7.65 9.83 -13.64
C GLY A 212 6.56 10.38 -12.74
N SER A 213 6.82 10.31 -11.44
CA SER A 213 6.00 10.94 -10.40
C SER A 213 5.83 12.45 -10.60
N GLY A 214 4.58 12.91 -10.71
CA GLY A 214 4.25 14.34 -10.73
C GLY A 214 4.19 14.97 -12.13
N GLU A 215 4.19 16.30 -12.16
CA GLU A 215 3.98 17.11 -13.36
C GLU A 215 5.26 17.22 -14.19
N LEU A 216 5.17 16.99 -15.50
CA LEU A 216 6.23 17.30 -16.46
C LEU A 216 6.28 18.81 -16.73
N LEU A 217 7.38 19.46 -16.35
CA LEU A 217 7.52 20.92 -16.39
C LEU A 217 7.98 21.48 -17.74
N ASN A 218 8.60 20.67 -18.60
CA ASN A 218 9.20 21.14 -19.85
C ASN A 218 8.79 20.33 -21.10
N PRO A 219 7.49 20.07 -21.33
CA PRO A 219 7.04 19.23 -22.44
C PRO A 219 7.49 19.73 -23.81
N ASN A 220 7.57 21.05 -24.02
CA ASN A 220 7.99 21.65 -25.30
C ASN A 220 9.47 21.39 -25.65
N ASP A 221 10.30 21.05 -24.67
CA ASP A 221 11.73 20.76 -24.90
C ASP A 221 11.99 19.29 -25.23
N VAL A 222 11.10 18.39 -24.77
CA VAL A 222 11.34 16.94 -24.74
C VAL A 222 10.35 16.11 -25.57
N LEU A 223 9.27 16.75 -26.04
CA LEU A 223 8.24 16.15 -26.89
C LEU A 223 8.15 16.86 -28.24
N THR A 224 7.55 16.18 -29.22
CA THR A 224 7.18 16.83 -30.49
C THR A 224 5.92 17.67 -30.31
N GLY A 225 5.71 18.66 -31.20
CA GLY A 225 4.49 19.48 -31.17
C GLY A 225 3.19 18.66 -31.30
N GLU A 226 3.23 17.52 -31.99
CA GLU A 226 2.08 16.60 -32.08
C GLU A 226 1.78 15.89 -30.76
N GLN A 227 2.82 15.40 -30.05
CA GLN A 227 2.66 14.80 -28.73
C GLN A 227 2.13 15.80 -27.71
N VAL A 228 2.62 17.05 -27.73
CA VAL A 228 2.10 18.13 -26.87
C VAL A 228 0.62 18.40 -27.14
N ARG A 229 0.19 18.44 -28.41
CA ARG A 229 -1.23 18.59 -28.77
C ARG A 229 -2.08 17.43 -28.26
N ARG A 230 -1.62 16.18 -28.45
CA ARG A 230 -2.32 14.98 -27.98
C ARG A 230 -2.45 14.93 -26.47
N LEU A 231 -1.43 15.37 -25.72
CA LEU A 231 -1.52 15.49 -24.25
C LEU A 231 -2.55 16.53 -23.82
N ALA A 232 -2.57 17.69 -24.47
CA ALA A 232 -3.58 18.72 -24.20
C ALA A 232 -5.00 18.25 -24.53
N GLN A 233 -5.15 17.37 -25.52
CA GLN A 233 -6.42 16.69 -25.84
C GLN A 233 -6.78 15.65 -24.77
N ALA A 234 -5.83 14.81 -24.35
CA ALA A 234 -6.02 13.79 -23.31
C ALA A 234 -6.49 14.41 -22.00
N ALA A 235 -5.87 15.52 -21.58
CA ALA A 235 -6.25 16.29 -20.39
C ALA A 235 -7.70 16.83 -20.42
N LYS A 236 -8.37 16.77 -21.58
CA LYS A 236 -9.76 17.22 -21.78
C LYS A 236 -10.71 16.08 -22.20
N SER A 237 -10.23 14.84 -22.25
CA SER A 237 -10.96 13.69 -22.77
C SER A 237 -11.19 12.65 -21.68
N ASP A 238 -12.43 12.20 -21.52
CA ASP A 238 -12.74 11.04 -20.67
C ASP A 238 -12.33 9.71 -21.32
N LYS A 239 -12.13 9.70 -22.64
CA LYS A 239 -11.61 8.55 -23.40
C LYS A 239 -10.10 8.66 -23.54
N THR A 240 -9.44 7.51 -23.58
CA THR A 240 -8.01 7.38 -23.87
C THR A 240 -7.65 8.03 -25.21
N VAL A 241 -6.58 8.81 -25.21
CA VAL A 241 -5.95 9.44 -26.39
C VAL A 241 -4.54 8.88 -26.51
N MET A 242 -4.22 8.33 -27.69
CA MET A 242 -2.85 7.90 -27.98
C MET A 242 -1.94 9.13 -28.10
N ILE A 243 -0.89 9.19 -27.28
CA ILE A 243 0.14 10.23 -27.36
C ILE A 243 1.23 9.80 -28.35
N ARG A 244 1.62 8.53 -28.28
CA ARG A 244 2.52 7.85 -29.22
C ARG A 244 2.02 6.44 -29.49
N SER A 245 1.69 6.14 -30.74
CA SER A 245 1.17 4.82 -31.15
C SER A 245 2.28 3.78 -31.29
N LYS A 246 1.89 2.51 -31.45
CA LYS A 246 2.83 1.41 -31.70
C LYS A 246 3.55 1.53 -33.04
N GLU A 247 2.92 2.14 -34.04
CA GLU A 247 3.51 2.41 -35.35
C GLU A 247 4.57 3.53 -35.29
N GLU A 248 4.47 4.41 -34.29
CA GLU A 248 5.35 5.57 -34.07
C GLU A 248 6.62 5.21 -33.26
N VAL A 249 6.73 4.00 -32.69
CA VAL A 249 7.82 3.62 -31.77
C VAL A 249 9.21 3.66 -32.42
N ASN A 250 9.32 3.31 -33.69
CA ASN A 250 10.60 3.29 -34.41
C ASN A 250 10.77 4.47 -35.37
N ASP A 251 9.81 5.40 -35.44
CA ASP A 251 9.93 6.59 -36.28
C ASP A 251 10.76 7.68 -35.55
N PRO A 252 11.95 8.06 -36.04
CA PRO A 252 12.74 9.10 -35.42
C PRO A 252 12.04 10.46 -35.42
N ASN A 253 11.04 10.72 -36.27
CA ASN A 253 10.26 11.97 -36.30
C ASN A 253 9.34 12.15 -35.09
N THR A 254 9.22 11.12 -34.26
CA THR A 254 8.47 11.15 -33.00
C THR A 254 9.32 11.65 -31.82
N ARG A 255 10.51 12.19 -32.11
CA ARG A 255 11.44 12.80 -31.14
C ARG A 255 11.84 14.22 -31.58
N PRO A 256 12.05 15.17 -30.64
CA PRO A 256 12.39 16.56 -30.97
C PRO A 256 13.86 16.77 -31.40
N LYS A 257 14.75 15.83 -31.04
CA LYS A 257 16.15 15.79 -31.47
C LYS A 257 16.42 14.48 -32.21
N LYS A 258 17.61 14.37 -32.82
CA LYS A 258 18.08 13.18 -33.56
C LYS A 258 19.42 12.62 -33.05
N SER A 259 20.01 13.26 -32.03
CA SER A 259 21.28 12.87 -31.41
C SER A 259 21.43 13.51 -30.02
N GLY A 260 22.41 13.03 -29.25
CA GLY A 260 22.73 13.57 -27.91
C GLY A 260 21.72 13.16 -26.84
N THR A 261 21.40 14.09 -25.94
CA THR A 261 20.53 13.85 -24.78
C THR A 261 19.38 14.86 -24.68
N LEU A 262 18.38 14.49 -23.89
CA LEU A 262 17.28 15.33 -23.44
C LEU A 262 17.18 15.26 -21.92
N THR A 263 16.83 16.39 -21.29
CA THR A 263 16.61 16.47 -19.85
C THR A 263 15.14 16.74 -19.58
N TRP A 264 14.48 15.78 -18.95
CA TRP A 264 13.08 15.86 -18.53
C TRP A 264 13.01 16.39 -17.11
N ARG A 265 12.16 17.37 -16.84
CA ARG A 265 12.04 18.03 -15.54
C ARG A 265 10.66 17.76 -14.95
N PHE A 266 10.62 17.29 -13.73
CA PHE A 266 9.38 16.93 -13.04
C PHE A 266 9.26 17.65 -11.71
N ARG A 267 8.01 17.86 -11.27
CA ARG A 267 7.68 18.32 -9.92
C ARG A 267 6.59 17.47 -9.30
N CYS A 268 6.81 16.97 -8.09
CA CYS A 268 5.79 16.31 -7.28
C CYS A 268 5.73 16.98 -5.90
N GLN A 269 4.59 17.57 -5.56
CA GLN A 269 4.43 18.34 -4.32
C GLN A 269 3.84 17.49 -3.22
N ASN A 270 4.25 17.78 -1.98
CA ASN A 270 3.76 17.14 -0.76
C ASN A 270 3.65 15.61 -0.87
N THR A 271 4.72 15.00 -1.39
CA THR A 271 4.85 13.56 -1.59
C THR A 271 5.95 13.02 -0.67
N ARG A 272 6.10 11.70 -0.64
CA ARG A 272 7.11 11.01 0.19
C ARG A 272 8.22 10.33 -0.61
N ASP A 273 8.05 10.18 -1.93
CA ASP A 273 9.04 9.61 -2.84
C ASP A 273 8.72 10.01 -4.30
N VAL A 274 9.65 9.72 -5.21
CA VAL A 274 9.48 9.84 -6.66
C VAL A 274 10.19 8.69 -7.39
N ALA A 275 9.55 8.15 -8.41
CA ALA A 275 10.15 7.17 -9.32
C ALA A 275 9.99 7.62 -10.78
N PHE A 276 10.76 7.01 -11.68
CA PHE A 276 10.65 7.27 -13.12
C PHE A 276 10.89 6.02 -13.94
N ALA A 277 10.39 6.03 -15.17
CA ALA A 277 10.70 5.02 -16.16
C ALA A 277 11.19 5.69 -17.46
N SER A 278 12.12 5.03 -18.15
CA SER A 278 12.72 5.56 -19.38
C SER A 278 12.85 4.47 -20.44
N SER A 279 12.43 4.78 -21.66
CA SER A 279 12.64 3.90 -22.80
C SER A 279 12.42 4.59 -24.13
N LYS A 280 13.13 4.13 -25.16
CA LYS A 280 12.76 4.40 -26.57
C LYS A 280 11.58 3.55 -27.06
N ALA A 281 11.27 2.44 -26.40
CA ALA A 281 10.29 1.44 -26.81
C ALA A 281 8.84 1.77 -26.42
N PHE A 282 8.59 2.88 -25.72
CA PHE A 282 7.27 3.19 -25.18
C PHE A 282 6.26 3.56 -26.27
N VAL A 283 5.16 2.81 -26.31
CA VAL A 283 3.81 3.27 -26.65
C VAL A 283 3.29 4.08 -25.46
N TRP A 284 2.50 5.13 -25.71
CA TRP A 284 2.00 6.02 -24.66
C TRP A 284 0.58 6.47 -24.96
N ASP A 285 -0.31 6.32 -23.98
CA ASP A 285 -1.66 6.86 -24.00
C ASP A 285 -2.03 7.56 -22.67
N ALA A 286 -3.08 8.39 -22.71
CA ALA A 286 -3.52 9.16 -21.55
C ALA A 286 -5.01 9.55 -21.62
N ALA A 287 -5.61 9.85 -20.47
CA ALA A 287 -6.98 10.36 -20.31
C ALA A 287 -7.11 11.27 -19.09
N ARG A 288 -8.13 12.13 -19.07
CA ARG A 288 -8.47 12.95 -17.90
C ARG A 288 -9.10 12.08 -16.80
N MET A 289 -8.71 12.33 -15.55
CA MET A 289 -9.41 11.88 -14.34
C MET A 289 -10.21 13.06 -13.77
N ASN A 290 -11.44 12.80 -13.32
CA ASN A 290 -12.35 13.77 -12.72
C ASN A 290 -12.39 13.56 -11.21
N LEU A 291 -12.05 14.60 -10.44
CA LEU A 291 -11.95 14.51 -8.99
C LEU A 291 -13.18 15.11 -8.29
N PRO A 292 -13.54 14.66 -7.07
CA PRO A 292 -14.74 15.11 -6.34
C PRO A 292 -14.90 16.62 -6.19
N SER A 293 -13.80 17.38 -6.07
CA SER A 293 -13.79 18.84 -5.93
C SER A 293 -14.06 19.58 -7.25
N GLY A 294 -14.18 18.87 -8.37
CA GLY A 294 -14.25 19.45 -9.72
C GLY A 294 -12.88 19.70 -10.35
N LYS A 295 -11.78 19.41 -9.63
CA LYS A 295 -10.43 19.37 -10.21
C LYS A 295 -10.28 18.19 -11.16
N THR A 296 -9.22 18.25 -11.96
CA THR A 296 -8.86 17.20 -12.92
C THR A 296 -7.38 16.85 -12.79
N SER A 297 -7.06 15.56 -12.92
CA SER A 297 -5.70 15.04 -13.05
C SER A 297 -5.57 14.22 -14.33
N LEU A 298 -4.36 13.75 -14.68
CA LEU A 298 -4.12 12.94 -15.87
C LEU A 298 -3.82 11.48 -15.49
N ALA A 299 -4.58 10.52 -16.03
CA ALA A 299 -4.18 9.12 -16.07
C ALA A 299 -3.36 8.88 -17.34
N GLN A 300 -2.28 8.11 -17.24
CA GLN A 300 -1.49 7.74 -18.41
C GLN A 300 -0.83 6.37 -18.24
N SER A 301 -0.53 5.72 -19.36
CA SER A 301 0.18 4.45 -19.38
C SER A 301 1.25 4.42 -20.45
N VAL A 302 2.40 3.81 -20.13
CA VAL A 302 3.47 3.52 -21.10
C VAL A 302 3.81 2.05 -21.11
N TYR A 303 3.97 1.50 -22.31
CA TYR A 303 4.12 0.05 -22.48
C TYR A 303 4.82 -0.31 -23.79
N PRO A 304 5.43 -1.51 -23.91
CA PRO A 304 6.05 -1.95 -25.15
C PRO A 304 4.98 -2.32 -26.20
N VAL A 305 5.38 -2.34 -27.47
CA VAL A 305 4.50 -2.69 -28.61
C VAL A 305 3.84 -4.07 -28.43
N GLU A 306 4.56 -5.02 -27.84
CA GLU A 306 4.08 -6.37 -27.56
C GLU A 306 2.90 -6.42 -26.57
N SER A 307 2.76 -5.40 -25.72
CA SER A 307 1.68 -5.26 -24.75
C SER A 307 0.50 -4.43 -25.29
N ALA A 308 0.65 -3.78 -26.45
CA ALA A 308 -0.32 -2.87 -27.06
C ALA A 308 -1.53 -3.58 -27.70
N THR A 309 -2.30 -4.32 -26.89
CA THR A 309 -3.52 -5.02 -27.30
C THR A 309 -4.70 -4.68 -26.39
N ASN A 310 -5.92 -4.78 -26.89
CA ASN A 310 -7.15 -4.46 -26.13
C ASN A 310 -7.42 -5.41 -24.96
N ASP A 311 -6.85 -6.62 -25.01
CA ASP A 311 -6.93 -7.61 -23.92
C ASP A 311 -5.82 -7.40 -22.86
N SER A 312 -4.95 -6.42 -23.06
CA SER A 312 -3.77 -6.13 -22.23
C SER A 312 -3.68 -4.61 -21.99
N TRP A 313 -2.48 -4.04 -22.10
CA TRP A 313 -2.17 -2.66 -21.73
C TRP A 313 -2.92 -1.58 -22.52
N GLY A 314 -3.60 -1.92 -23.63
CA GLY A 314 -4.47 -0.97 -24.35
C GLY A 314 -5.68 -0.47 -23.54
N ARG A 315 -5.99 -1.09 -22.39
CA ARG A 315 -6.99 -0.61 -21.41
C ARG A 315 -6.38 -0.07 -20.12
N SER A 316 -5.05 -0.02 -20.01
CA SER A 316 -4.37 0.36 -18.76
C SER A 316 -4.81 1.74 -18.25
N THR A 317 -4.85 2.76 -19.11
CA THR A 317 -5.31 4.11 -18.74
C THR A 317 -6.77 4.16 -18.29
N GLU A 318 -7.65 3.30 -18.83
CA GLU A 318 -9.03 3.16 -18.35
C GLU A 318 -9.04 2.63 -16.91
N TYR A 319 -8.20 1.64 -16.61
CA TYR A 319 -8.10 1.04 -15.29
C TYR A 319 -7.55 2.03 -14.26
N VAL A 320 -6.46 2.74 -14.61
CA VAL A 320 -5.91 3.83 -13.78
C VAL A 320 -6.99 4.86 -13.44
N LYS A 321 -7.71 5.35 -14.46
CA LYS A 321 -8.80 6.31 -14.27
C LYS A 321 -9.89 5.74 -13.36
N GLY A 322 -10.32 4.51 -13.60
CA GLY A 322 -11.40 3.86 -12.85
C GLY A 322 -11.09 3.72 -11.36
N CYS A 323 -9.91 3.21 -11.00
CA CYS A 323 -9.55 3.02 -9.60
C CYS A 323 -9.32 4.37 -8.89
N ILE A 324 -8.58 5.31 -9.49
CA ILE A 324 -8.32 6.62 -8.88
C ILE A 324 -9.61 7.42 -8.65
N GLU A 325 -10.54 7.45 -9.60
CA GLU A 325 -11.82 8.16 -9.43
C GLU A 325 -12.68 7.53 -8.33
N PHE A 326 -12.71 6.19 -8.26
CA PHE A 326 -13.43 5.47 -7.21
C PHE A 326 -12.86 5.79 -5.81
N TYR A 327 -11.56 5.60 -5.62
CA TYR A 327 -10.91 5.83 -4.32
C TYR A 327 -10.97 7.30 -3.91
N SER A 328 -10.86 8.23 -4.88
CA SER A 328 -11.01 9.68 -4.61
C SER A 328 -12.37 10.02 -4.02
N LYS A 329 -13.43 9.38 -4.52
CA LYS A 329 -14.79 9.54 -4.01
C LYS A 329 -15.00 8.81 -2.69
N TYR A 330 -14.38 7.65 -2.51
CA TYR A 330 -14.61 6.80 -1.35
C TYR A 330 -13.82 7.24 -0.11
N LEU A 331 -12.56 7.66 -0.23
CA LEU A 331 -11.68 7.91 0.91
C LEU A 331 -11.30 9.39 1.06
N TYR A 332 -10.53 9.87 0.09
CA TYR A 332 -9.89 11.18 0.10
C TYR A 332 -9.52 11.53 -1.33
N GLU A 333 -9.64 12.78 -1.74
CA GLU A 333 -9.35 13.16 -3.12
C GLU A 333 -7.86 12.94 -3.49
N TYR A 334 -7.62 12.29 -4.62
CA TYR A 334 -6.27 12.09 -5.16
C TYR A 334 -5.52 13.42 -5.31
N SER A 335 -4.31 13.51 -4.78
CA SER A 335 -3.58 14.78 -4.63
C SER A 335 -2.55 15.06 -5.71
N TYR A 336 -2.20 14.09 -6.55
CA TYR A 336 -1.14 14.24 -7.54
C TYR A 336 -1.68 14.68 -8.91
N PRO A 337 -0.88 15.42 -9.71
CA PRO A 337 -1.33 15.93 -11.00
C PRO A 337 -1.46 14.82 -12.07
N VAL A 338 -0.71 13.72 -11.90
CA VAL A 338 -0.63 12.63 -12.88
C VAL A 338 -0.54 11.28 -12.15
N ALA A 339 -1.26 10.28 -12.66
CA ALA A 339 -1.17 8.87 -12.29
C ALA A 339 -0.63 8.07 -13.50
N THR A 340 0.53 7.44 -13.36
CA THR A 340 1.27 6.79 -14.46
C THR A 340 1.40 5.30 -14.23
N ASN A 341 0.95 4.47 -15.17
CA ASN A 341 1.20 3.02 -15.14
C ASN A 341 2.31 2.65 -16.14
N VAL A 342 3.29 1.85 -15.72
CA VAL A 342 4.44 1.46 -16.54
C VAL A 342 4.48 -0.06 -16.68
N ALA A 343 4.52 -0.53 -17.93
CA ALA A 343 4.68 -1.94 -18.23
C ALA A 343 6.16 -2.31 -18.28
N GLY A 344 6.62 -3.13 -17.34
CA GLY A 344 8.02 -3.52 -17.28
C GLY A 344 8.28 -4.87 -16.65
N ILE A 345 9.41 -4.98 -15.96
CA ILE A 345 9.91 -6.23 -15.37
C ILE A 345 9.39 -6.42 -13.94
N VAL A 346 9.05 -5.34 -13.26
CA VAL A 346 8.47 -5.35 -11.93
C VAL A 346 7.02 -5.83 -12.01
N GLY A 347 6.63 -6.76 -11.13
CA GLY A 347 5.32 -7.40 -11.16
C GLY A 347 4.17 -6.51 -10.67
N GLY A 348 4.45 -5.67 -9.67
CA GLY A 348 3.52 -4.78 -9.00
C GLY A 348 4.32 -4.01 -7.95
N MET A 349 4.38 -2.69 -8.09
CA MET A 349 5.09 -1.82 -7.17
C MET A 349 4.57 -0.38 -7.26
N GLU A 350 4.29 0.18 -6.10
CA GLU A 350 3.72 1.49 -5.87
C GLU A 350 4.78 2.56 -5.61
N TYR A 351 4.63 3.70 -6.28
CA TYR A 351 5.27 4.96 -5.91
C TYR A 351 4.27 6.10 -6.07
N PRO A 352 4.48 7.26 -5.44
CA PRO A 352 3.56 8.39 -5.57
C PRO A 352 3.32 8.79 -7.03
N GLY A 353 2.08 8.61 -7.48
CA GLY A 353 1.66 8.93 -8.85
C GLY A 353 2.28 8.12 -9.99
N ILE A 354 3.03 7.05 -9.69
CA ILE A 354 3.58 6.14 -10.70
C ILE A 354 3.66 4.72 -10.15
N VAL A 355 3.24 3.74 -10.94
CA VAL A 355 3.28 2.32 -10.57
C VAL A 355 3.93 1.50 -11.66
N PHE A 356 4.60 0.42 -11.29
CA PHE A 356 5.23 -0.55 -12.18
C PHE A 356 4.47 -1.87 -12.13
N CYS A 357 4.05 -2.41 -13.27
CA CYS A 357 3.32 -3.67 -13.35
C CYS A 357 3.88 -4.59 -14.46
N ASP A 358 3.63 -5.90 -14.35
CA ASP A 358 4.15 -6.86 -15.32
C ASP A 358 3.60 -6.54 -16.72
N HIS A 359 4.52 -6.35 -17.66
CA HIS A 359 4.16 -6.06 -19.04
C HIS A 359 3.29 -7.17 -19.71
N LYS A 360 3.21 -8.37 -19.12
CA LYS A 360 2.42 -9.50 -19.61
C LYS A 360 0.98 -9.49 -19.13
N ASP A 361 0.62 -8.64 -18.17
CA ASP A 361 -0.70 -8.68 -17.56
C ASP A 361 -1.81 -8.37 -18.55
N LYS A 362 -2.95 -9.05 -18.33
CA LYS A 362 -4.11 -9.04 -19.23
C LYS A 362 -5.40 -9.06 -18.42
N LYS A 363 -6.46 -8.46 -18.98
CA LYS A 363 -7.84 -8.55 -18.46
C LYS A 363 -7.93 -8.33 -16.95
N ASP A 364 -8.45 -9.32 -16.22
CA ASP A 364 -8.66 -9.32 -14.77
C ASP A 364 -7.34 -9.26 -13.99
N ALA A 365 -6.26 -9.88 -14.48
CA ALA A 365 -4.94 -9.77 -13.87
C ALA A 365 -4.41 -8.33 -13.96
N LEU A 366 -4.53 -7.70 -15.14
CA LEU A 366 -4.11 -6.30 -15.33
C LEU A 366 -4.95 -5.33 -14.50
N TRP A 367 -6.28 -5.54 -14.43
CA TRP A 367 -7.12 -4.77 -13.52
C TRP A 367 -6.69 -4.97 -12.06
N GLY A 368 -6.54 -6.22 -11.62
CA GLY A 368 -6.23 -6.54 -10.24
C GLY A 368 -4.93 -5.90 -9.76
N VAL A 369 -3.85 -6.00 -10.53
CA VAL A 369 -2.58 -5.36 -10.17
C VAL A 369 -2.68 -3.84 -10.27
N THR A 370 -3.29 -3.29 -11.33
CA THR A 370 -3.42 -1.82 -11.48
C THR A 370 -4.23 -1.21 -10.34
N ASP A 371 -5.33 -1.86 -9.97
CA ASP A 371 -6.20 -1.44 -8.87
C ASP A 371 -5.50 -1.53 -7.51
N HIS A 372 -4.73 -2.60 -7.27
CA HIS A 372 -3.87 -2.75 -6.09
C HIS A 372 -2.82 -1.64 -6.06
N GLU A 373 -1.94 -1.54 -7.06
CA GLU A 373 -0.82 -0.59 -7.02
C GLU A 373 -1.26 0.88 -6.93
N PHE A 374 -2.36 1.26 -7.59
CA PHE A 374 -2.88 2.63 -7.46
C PHE A 374 -3.64 2.88 -6.17
N GLY A 375 -4.27 1.87 -5.57
CA GLY A 375 -4.84 1.96 -4.24
C GLY A 375 -3.81 2.39 -3.19
N HIS A 376 -2.54 2.08 -3.44
CA HIS A 376 -1.47 2.53 -2.57
C HIS A 376 -1.25 4.05 -2.52
N ASN A 377 -1.84 4.83 -3.43
CA ASN A 377 -1.80 6.29 -3.33
C ASN A 377 -2.54 6.82 -2.09
N TRP A 378 -3.42 6.02 -1.47
CA TRP A 378 -4.02 6.36 -0.18
C TRP A 378 -3.19 5.84 0.98
N PHE A 379 -2.84 4.56 0.94
CA PHE A 379 -1.99 3.90 1.93
C PHE A 379 -0.80 3.35 1.15
N PRO A 380 0.41 3.90 1.28
CA PRO A 380 0.85 4.75 2.35
C PRO A 380 1.16 6.18 1.85
N MET A 381 0.76 6.55 0.62
CA MET A 381 1.20 7.82 0.04
C MET A 381 0.44 9.03 0.61
N ILE A 382 -0.88 8.96 0.82
CA ILE A 382 -1.62 10.02 1.54
C ILE A 382 -1.57 9.78 3.05
N VAL A 383 -1.69 8.55 3.53
CA VAL A 383 -1.60 8.20 4.96
C VAL A 383 -0.28 7.47 5.19
N GLY A 384 0.72 8.17 5.71
CA GLY A 384 2.11 7.71 5.81
C GLY A 384 2.33 6.63 6.86
N ASN A 385 1.81 5.44 6.65
CA ASN A 385 2.02 4.30 7.54
C ASN A 385 3.51 3.87 7.55
N ASN A 386 3.98 3.34 8.68
CA ASN A 386 5.34 2.78 8.76
C ASN A 386 5.36 1.33 8.26
N GLU A 387 5.45 1.15 6.95
CA GLU A 387 5.42 -0.17 6.28
C GLU A 387 6.61 -1.05 6.65
N ARG A 388 7.72 -0.44 7.09
CA ARG A 388 8.90 -1.16 7.59
C ARG A 388 8.60 -1.97 8.85
N LYS A 389 7.50 -1.64 9.56
CA LYS A 389 7.07 -2.34 10.78
C LYS A 389 5.67 -2.92 10.68
N PHE A 390 4.76 -2.23 10.01
CA PHE A 390 3.34 -2.58 9.96
C PHE A 390 2.86 -2.66 8.51
N PRO A 391 3.41 -3.58 7.69
CA PRO A 391 3.08 -3.70 6.27
C PRO A 391 1.60 -3.98 6.06
N TRP A 392 0.91 -4.57 7.05
CA TRP A 392 -0.52 -4.80 6.99
C TRP A 392 -1.37 -3.51 6.94
N MET A 393 -0.88 -2.41 7.51
CA MET A 393 -1.58 -1.11 7.41
C MET A 393 -1.50 -0.56 6.00
N ASP A 394 -0.65 -1.12 5.17
CA ASP A 394 -0.58 -0.80 3.78
C ASP A 394 -1.36 -1.83 2.96
N GLU A 395 -0.82 -3.03 2.90
CA GLU A 395 -1.30 -4.13 2.08
C GLU A 395 -2.68 -4.63 2.48
N GLY A 396 -2.97 -4.63 3.77
CA GLY A 396 -4.26 -5.04 4.31
C GLY A 396 -5.36 -4.01 4.06
N PHE A 397 -5.04 -2.73 4.20
CA PHE A 397 -5.96 -1.64 3.84
C PHE A 397 -6.23 -1.67 2.35
N ASN A 398 -5.17 -1.82 1.55
CA ASN A 398 -5.28 -1.88 0.11
C ASN A 398 -6.13 -3.09 -0.35
N THR A 399 -5.79 -4.30 0.12
CA THR A 399 -6.56 -5.52 -0.15
C THR A 399 -8.05 -5.36 0.18
N PHE A 400 -8.37 -4.69 1.29
CA PHE A 400 -9.76 -4.40 1.66
C PHE A 400 -10.44 -3.46 0.66
N ILE A 401 -9.85 -2.30 0.34
CA ILE A 401 -10.47 -1.33 -0.57
C ILE A 401 -10.56 -1.85 -2.00
N ASN A 402 -9.64 -2.74 -2.43
CA ASN A 402 -9.70 -3.38 -3.74
C ASN A 402 -10.98 -4.24 -3.92
N THR A 403 -11.52 -4.79 -2.82
CA THR A 403 -12.81 -5.51 -2.88
C THR A 403 -13.95 -4.58 -3.26
N LEU A 404 -13.89 -3.31 -2.85
CA LEU A 404 -14.93 -2.31 -3.11
C LEU A 404 -14.79 -1.70 -4.51
N SER A 405 -13.56 -1.37 -4.93
CA SER A 405 -13.28 -0.86 -6.28
C SER A 405 -13.57 -1.91 -7.34
N THR A 406 -13.18 -3.17 -7.14
CA THR A 406 -13.45 -4.26 -8.10
C THR A 406 -14.95 -4.53 -8.23
N ALA A 407 -15.71 -4.42 -7.13
CA ALA A 407 -17.18 -4.50 -7.17
C ALA A 407 -17.81 -3.31 -7.91
N ASN A 408 -17.17 -2.14 -7.91
CA ASN A 408 -17.66 -0.93 -8.55
C ASN A 408 -17.28 -0.83 -10.04
N PHE A 409 -16.07 -1.24 -10.40
CA PHE A 409 -15.49 -1.02 -11.71
C PHE A 409 -16.34 -1.64 -12.83
N ASN A 410 -16.75 -0.80 -13.79
CA ASN A 410 -17.56 -1.18 -14.96
C ASN A 410 -18.77 -2.06 -14.61
N ASN A 411 -19.48 -1.73 -13.52
CA ASN A 411 -20.61 -2.52 -12.99
C ASN A 411 -20.23 -3.94 -12.57
N GLY A 412 -19.04 -4.10 -11.99
CA GLY A 412 -18.53 -5.38 -11.51
C GLY A 412 -17.92 -6.27 -12.61
N GLU A 413 -17.31 -5.67 -13.64
CA GLU A 413 -16.70 -6.40 -14.78
C GLU A 413 -15.79 -7.55 -14.32
N TYR A 414 -15.04 -7.34 -13.23
CA TYR A 414 -14.13 -8.33 -12.65
C TYR A 414 -14.54 -8.81 -11.26
N ASN A 415 -15.75 -8.46 -10.82
CA ASN A 415 -16.26 -8.91 -9.53
C ASN A 415 -16.66 -10.40 -9.62
N ARG A 416 -15.96 -11.24 -8.88
CA ARG A 416 -16.22 -12.69 -8.81
C ARG A 416 -16.49 -13.09 -7.37
N GLU A 417 -17.51 -13.91 -7.15
CA GLU A 417 -17.73 -14.55 -5.86
C GLU A 417 -16.54 -15.46 -5.52
N ARG A 418 -15.96 -15.28 -4.33
CA ARG A 418 -14.82 -16.05 -3.83
C ARG A 418 -15.18 -16.74 -2.53
N GLY A 419 -15.74 -17.95 -2.60
CA GLY A 419 -16.00 -18.83 -1.45
C GLY A 419 -16.69 -18.16 -0.25
N THR A 420 -16.66 -18.82 0.90
CA THR A 420 -17.13 -18.28 2.18
C THR A 420 -15.97 -18.02 3.13
N MET A 421 -16.22 -17.36 4.27
CA MET A 421 -15.18 -17.19 5.29
C MET A 421 -14.75 -18.53 5.92
N HIS A 422 -15.63 -19.55 5.88
CA HIS A 422 -15.31 -20.91 6.32
C HIS A 422 -14.28 -21.55 5.39
N ASP A 423 -14.42 -21.36 4.07
CA ASP A 423 -13.51 -21.95 3.08
C ASP A 423 -12.07 -21.45 3.25
N ILE A 424 -11.90 -20.18 3.64
CA ILE A 424 -10.58 -19.54 3.73
C ILE A 424 -10.01 -19.52 5.16
N ALA A 425 -10.82 -19.75 6.20
CA ALA A 425 -10.38 -19.68 7.60
C ALA A 425 -9.13 -20.53 7.89
N PRO A 426 -9.02 -21.80 7.44
CA PRO A 426 -7.81 -22.59 7.68
C PRO A 426 -6.53 -21.94 7.16
N ALA A 427 -6.60 -21.26 6.01
CA ALA A 427 -5.46 -20.55 5.42
C ALA A 427 -5.15 -19.26 6.18
N LEU A 428 -6.17 -18.46 6.52
CA LEU A 428 -6.00 -17.20 7.27
C LEU A 428 -5.33 -17.42 8.64
N PHE A 429 -5.61 -18.55 9.28
CA PHE A 429 -5.09 -18.88 10.61
C PHE A 429 -4.01 -19.98 10.60
N TYR A 430 -3.43 -20.27 9.43
CA TYR A 430 -2.26 -21.14 9.30
C TYR A 430 -0.97 -20.52 9.89
N PRO A 431 -0.67 -19.21 9.69
CA PRO A 431 0.53 -18.61 10.25
C PRO A 431 0.60 -18.71 11.78
N THR A 432 1.78 -19.00 12.30
CA THR A 432 2.05 -19.09 13.75
C THR A 432 2.52 -17.76 14.36
N GLU A 433 2.58 -16.71 13.55
CA GLU A 433 3.01 -15.36 13.91
C GLU A 433 1.81 -14.40 13.84
N PRO A 434 1.71 -13.40 14.74
CA PRO A 434 0.65 -12.40 14.68
C PRO A 434 0.86 -11.42 13.52
N VAL A 435 -0.22 -10.75 13.10
CA VAL A 435 -0.20 -9.71 12.04
C VAL A 435 0.76 -8.56 12.38
N MET A 436 0.90 -8.24 13.67
CA MET A 436 1.78 -7.19 14.17
C MET A 436 3.29 -7.50 14.07
N THR A 437 3.67 -8.66 13.55
CA THR A 437 5.07 -9.05 13.34
C THR A 437 5.68 -8.24 12.19
N ILE A 438 6.88 -7.68 12.36
CA ILE A 438 7.55 -6.91 11.30
C ILE A 438 7.92 -7.80 10.10
N PRO A 439 7.91 -7.29 8.86
CA PRO A 439 8.05 -8.11 7.65
C PRO A 439 9.39 -8.86 7.58
N ASP A 440 10.47 -8.21 8.06
CA ASP A 440 11.83 -8.75 8.00
C ASP A 440 12.06 -9.96 8.94
N VAL A 441 11.15 -10.26 9.87
CA VAL A 441 11.22 -11.45 10.74
C VAL A 441 10.09 -12.45 10.50
N GLN A 442 9.11 -12.09 9.65
CA GLN A 442 8.04 -13.00 9.28
C GLN A 442 8.59 -14.13 8.39
N GLN A 443 7.99 -15.31 8.51
CA GLN A 443 8.25 -16.35 7.51
C GLN A 443 7.82 -15.85 6.12
N SER A 444 8.67 -16.00 5.10
CA SER A 444 8.38 -15.49 3.75
C SER A 444 7.06 -16.00 3.18
N ARG A 445 6.67 -17.24 3.50
CA ARG A 445 5.38 -17.84 3.12
C ARG A 445 4.17 -17.26 3.86
N ALA A 446 4.38 -16.67 5.03
CA ALA A 446 3.33 -16.08 5.85
C ALA A 446 3.07 -14.61 5.50
N LEU A 447 4.06 -13.91 4.91
CA LEU A 447 3.95 -12.48 4.57
C LEU A 447 2.70 -12.16 3.75
N GLY A 448 2.43 -12.94 2.69
CA GLY A 448 1.21 -12.77 1.89
C GLY A 448 -0.07 -12.84 2.72
N ILE A 449 -0.13 -13.72 3.72
CA ILE A 449 -1.31 -13.87 4.57
C ILE A 449 -1.37 -12.75 5.62
N LEU A 450 -0.25 -12.47 6.29
CA LEU A 450 -0.19 -11.57 7.44
C LEU A 450 -0.17 -10.09 7.07
N ALA A 451 0.39 -9.71 5.91
CA ALA A 451 0.32 -8.35 5.42
C ALA A 451 -0.95 -8.08 4.59
N TYR A 452 -1.38 -9.01 3.73
CA TYR A 452 -2.46 -8.76 2.76
C TYR A 452 -3.78 -9.39 3.19
N TYR A 453 -3.88 -10.72 3.07
CA TYR A 453 -5.17 -11.41 3.04
C TYR A 453 -5.89 -11.40 4.38
N LYS A 454 -5.22 -11.78 5.47
CA LYS A 454 -5.85 -11.83 6.80
C LYS A 454 -6.34 -10.44 7.22
N PRO A 455 -5.50 -9.39 7.25
CA PRO A 455 -5.95 -8.04 7.59
C PRO A 455 -7.07 -7.51 6.68
N GLY A 456 -6.94 -7.68 5.36
CA GLY A 456 -7.96 -7.23 4.41
C GLY A 456 -9.32 -7.92 4.62
N MET A 457 -9.33 -9.23 4.85
CA MET A 457 -10.55 -9.97 5.19
C MET A 457 -11.07 -9.63 6.59
N GLY A 458 -10.19 -9.29 7.54
CA GLY A 458 -10.57 -8.79 8.86
C GLY A 458 -11.33 -7.47 8.79
N LEU A 459 -10.88 -6.53 7.95
CA LEU A 459 -11.57 -5.26 7.73
C LEU A 459 -12.90 -5.44 7.00
N LYS A 460 -12.93 -6.34 6.01
CA LYS A 460 -14.18 -6.74 5.36
C LYS A 460 -15.18 -7.35 6.35
N LEU A 461 -14.71 -8.22 7.25
CA LEU A 461 -15.51 -8.82 8.31
C LEU A 461 -16.05 -7.76 9.28
N LEU A 462 -15.20 -6.81 9.69
CA LEU A 462 -15.63 -5.68 10.52
C LEU A 462 -16.74 -4.87 9.84
N ARG A 463 -16.56 -4.53 8.57
CA ARG A 463 -17.53 -3.76 7.80
C ARG A 463 -18.84 -4.49 7.59
N ASP A 464 -18.77 -5.73 7.13
CA ASP A 464 -19.95 -6.42 6.59
C ASP A 464 -20.73 -7.23 7.64
N VAL A 465 -20.10 -7.54 8.79
CA VAL A 465 -20.71 -8.39 9.83
C VAL A 465 -20.77 -7.72 11.20
N ILE A 466 -19.73 -7.00 11.62
CA ILE A 466 -19.63 -6.52 13.01
C ILE A 466 -20.23 -5.12 13.16
N LEU A 467 -19.78 -4.15 12.37
CA LEU A 467 -20.16 -2.74 12.49
C LEU A 467 -21.28 -2.34 11.52
N GLY A 468 -21.32 -2.97 10.34
CA GLY A 468 -22.12 -2.52 9.22
C GLY A 468 -21.43 -1.41 8.39
N PRO A 469 -21.77 -1.29 7.09
CA PRO A 469 -21.13 -0.33 6.18
C PRO A 469 -21.15 1.13 6.64
N ASP A 470 -22.26 1.60 7.21
CA ASP A 470 -22.42 3.02 7.58
C ASP A 470 -21.44 3.44 8.67
N ARG A 471 -21.40 2.69 9.79
CA ARG A 471 -20.49 2.94 10.92
C ARG A 471 -19.03 2.75 10.51
N PHE A 472 -18.73 1.66 9.80
CA PHE A 472 -17.36 1.37 9.36
C PHE A 472 -16.85 2.43 8.38
N ASP A 473 -17.60 2.72 7.30
CA ASP A 473 -17.14 3.63 6.25
C ASP A 473 -16.99 5.05 6.80
N TYR A 474 -17.86 5.47 7.74
CA TYR A 474 -17.71 6.74 8.44
C TYR A 474 -16.40 6.78 9.25
N ALA A 475 -16.16 5.80 10.11
CA ALA A 475 -14.97 5.75 10.95
C ALA A 475 -13.67 5.66 10.14
N PHE A 476 -13.67 4.83 9.08
CA PHE A 476 -12.52 4.65 8.20
C PHE A 476 -12.18 5.94 7.44
N LYS A 477 -13.18 6.65 6.90
CA LYS A 477 -12.99 7.97 6.30
C LYS A 477 -12.49 9.00 7.31
N GLN A 478 -12.97 8.98 8.55
CA GLN A 478 -12.45 9.88 9.60
C GLN A 478 -10.98 9.59 9.92
N TYR A 479 -10.58 8.31 10.00
CA TYR A 479 -9.18 7.93 10.15
C TYR A 479 -8.32 8.51 9.00
N VAL A 480 -8.72 8.28 7.75
CA VAL A 480 -7.99 8.81 6.58
C VAL A 480 -7.90 10.34 6.62
N ASN A 481 -9.00 11.04 6.92
CA ASN A 481 -8.99 12.50 7.01
C ASN A 481 -8.08 13.03 8.14
N ARG A 482 -8.07 12.38 9.31
CA ARG A 482 -7.20 12.75 10.44
C ARG A 482 -5.72 12.63 10.07
N TRP A 483 -5.37 11.54 9.39
CA TRP A 483 -3.99 11.14 9.13
C TRP A 483 -3.47 11.41 7.73
N ALA A 484 -4.27 12.03 6.86
CA ALA A 484 -3.81 12.54 5.58
C ALA A 484 -2.59 13.46 5.78
N PHE A 485 -1.52 13.11 5.05
CA PHE A 485 -0.17 13.65 5.03
C PHE A 485 0.55 13.63 6.39
N LYS A 486 0.28 12.60 7.21
CA LYS A 486 0.86 12.36 8.54
C LYS A 486 1.21 10.90 8.74
N HIS A 487 1.84 10.56 9.87
CA HIS A 487 2.31 9.21 10.17
C HIS A 487 1.57 8.53 11.34
N PRO A 488 0.47 7.79 11.08
CA PRO A 488 -0.24 7.02 12.11
C PRO A 488 0.49 5.74 12.51
N THR A 489 0.24 5.30 13.74
CA THR A 489 0.54 3.95 14.22
C THR A 489 -0.70 3.04 14.14
N PRO A 490 -0.54 1.72 14.28
CA PRO A 490 -1.67 0.80 14.48
C PRO A 490 -2.68 1.24 15.55
N TYR A 491 -2.18 1.85 16.63
CA TYR A 491 -3.03 2.31 17.73
C TYR A 491 -3.90 3.51 17.34
N ASP A 492 -3.38 4.39 16.50
CA ASP A 492 -4.14 5.54 16.00
C ASP A 492 -5.28 5.09 15.10
N PHE A 493 -5.05 4.05 14.29
CA PHE A 493 -6.09 3.39 13.50
C PHE A 493 -7.15 2.71 14.38
N PHE A 494 -6.75 1.82 15.30
CA PHE A 494 -7.70 1.10 16.16
C PHE A 494 -8.58 2.06 16.96
N ARG A 495 -7.98 3.09 17.57
CA ARG A 495 -8.72 4.13 18.31
C ARG A 495 -9.64 4.94 17.40
N SER A 496 -9.20 5.29 16.19
CA SER A 496 -10.05 6.02 15.23
C SER A 496 -11.26 5.20 14.80
N MET A 497 -11.10 3.88 14.63
CA MET A 497 -12.20 2.99 14.31
C MET A 497 -13.18 2.86 15.48
N GLU A 498 -12.70 2.64 16.70
CA GLU A 498 -13.54 2.55 17.91
C GLU A 498 -14.29 3.87 18.20
N ASP A 499 -13.58 5.01 18.15
CA ASP A 499 -14.12 6.35 18.36
C ASP A 499 -15.17 6.73 17.31
N GLY A 500 -14.85 6.51 16.03
CA GLY A 500 -15.74 6.84 14.92
C GLY A 500 -16.96 5.91 14.80
N ALA A 501 -16.80 4.63 15.12
CA ALA A 501 -17.89 3.67 15.06
C ALA A 501 -18.73 3.63 16.36
N GLY A 502 -18.18 4.09 17.48
CA GLY A 502 -18.78 3.99 18.81
C GLY A 502 -18.92 2.55 19.29
N GLU A 503 -17.86 1.74 19.13
CA GLU A 503 -17.83 0.32 19.50
C GLU A 503 -16.51 -0.04 20.19
N ASP A 504 -16.55 -0.85 21.25
CA ASP A 504 -15.32 -1.46 21.80
C ASP A 504 -14.93 -2.68 20.95
N LEU A 505 -13.83 -2.54 20.21
CA LEU A 505 -13.29 -3.55 19.31
C LEU A 505 -12.01 -4.20 19.86
N GLY A 506 -11.69 -4.00 21.14
CA GLY A 506 -10.48 -4.52 21.76
C GLY A 506 -10.36 -6.05 21.69
N TRP A 507 -11.48 -6.77 21.76
CA TRP A 507 -11.56 -8.22 21.57
C TRP A 507 -11.17 -8.64 20.14
N PHE A 508 -11.57 -7.85 19.14
CA PHE A 508 -11.29 -8.09 17.73
C PHE A 508 -9.82 -7.81 17.43
N TRP A 509 -9.30 -6.64 17.82
CA TRP A 509 -7.89 -6.29 17.60
C TRP A 509 -6.96 -7.29 18.26
N ARG A 510 -7.27 -7.69 19.50
CA ARG A 510 -6.48 -8.68 20.22
C ARG A 510 -6.46 -10.02 19.48
N GLY A 511 -7.63 -10.61 19.22
CA GLY A 511 -7.71 -11.94 18.62
C GLY A 511 -7.17 -12.00 17.19
N PHE A 512 -7.37 -10.93 16.41
CA PHE A 512 -7.11 -10.93 14.98
C PHE A 512 -5.71 -10.40 14.62
N PHE A 513 -5.22 -9.36 15.32
CA PHE A 513 -3.95 -8.68 14.99
C PHE A 513 -2.79 -9.01 15.93
N TYR A 514 -3.03 -9.05 17.24
CA TYR A 514 -1.98 -9.27 18.24
C TYR A 514 -1.73 -10.74 18.56
N GLU A 515 -2.74 -11.59 18.36
CA GLU A 515 -2.71 -13.00 18.72
C GLU A 515 -2.91 -13.88 17.48
N THR A 516 -2.67 -15.18 17.66
CA THR A 516 -2.92 -16.23 16.65
C THR A 516 -4.18 -17.04 16.96
N TRP A 517 -5.13 -16.43 17.69
CA TRP A 517 -6.35 -17.10 18.12
C TRP A 517 -7.22 -17.49 16.92
N LYS A 518 -7.98 -18.56 17.09
CA LYS A 518 -8.93 -19.10 16.09
C LYS A 518 -10.36 -18.96 16.61
N LEU A 519 -11.33 -19.08 15.71
CA LEU A 519 -12.76 -19.14 16.04
C LEU A 519 -13.28 -20.55 15.73
N ASP A 520 -14.04 -21.12 16.67
CA ASP A 520 -14.78 -22.38 16.50
C ASP A 520 -16.08 -22.24 17.31
N GLN A 521 -17.20 -21.96 16.64
CA GLN A 521 -18.50 -21.79 17.27
C GLN A 521 -19.41 -22.98 16.94
N ALA A 522 -20.01 -23.56 17.98
CA ALA A 522 -20.80 -24.78 17.87
C ALA A 522 -22.22 -24.62 18.44
N VAL A 523 -23.15 -25.43 17.96
CA VAL A 523 -24.40 -25.70 18.69
C VAL A 523 -24.14 -26.87 19.63
N ARG A 524 -24.20 -26.61 20.93
CA ARG A 524 -23.96 -27.63 21.96
C ARG A 524 -25.17 -28.51 22.17
N ASP A 525 -26.34 -27.91 22.40
CA ASP A 525 -27.56 -28.64 22.75
C ASP A 525 -28.84 -27.80 22.59
N VAL A 526 -29.98 -28.48 22.45
CA VAL A 526 -31.33 -27.91 22.41
C VAL A 526 -32.22 -28.65 23.40
N LYS A 527 -32.78 -27.92 24.37
CA LYS A 527 -33.75 -28.47 25.35
C LYS A 527 -35.07 -27.74 25.27
N TYR A 528 -36.19 -28.45 25.36
CA TYR A 528 -37.50 -27.80 25.43
C TYR A 528 -37.86 -27.37 26.84
N VAL A 529 -38.50 -26.20 26.98
CA VAL A 529 -39.01 -25.70 28.26
C VAL A 529 -40.12 -26.62 28.75
N ASP A 530 -39.98 -27.15 29.96
CA ASP A 530 -40.85 -28.20 30.53
C ASP A 530 -41.08 -29.41 29.60
N GLY A 531 -40.11 -29.73 28.73
CA GLY A 531 -40.24 -30.83 27.77
C GLY A 531 -41.23 -30.57 26.62
N SER A 532 -41.68 -29.33 26.42
CA SER A 532 -42.69 -28.99 25.41
C SER A 532 -42.19 -27.97 24.39
N ALA A 533 -42.18 -28.37 23.11
CA ALA A 533 -41.74 -27.50 22.02
C ALA A 533 -42.61 -26.24 21.82
N THR A 534 -43.87 -26.27 22.27
CA THR A 534 -44.79 -25.12 22.20
C THR A 534 -44.56 -24.10 23.32
N LYS A 535 -43.80 -24.45 24.38
CA LYS A 535 -43.42 -23.55 25.47
C LYS A 535 -42.09 -22.82 25.22
N GLY A 536 -41.40 -23.17 24.13
CA GLY A 536 -40.09 -22.64 23.74
C GLY A 536 -38.95 -23.65 23.89
N SER A 537 -37.81 -23.30 23.30
CA SER A 537 -36.56 -24.04 23.37
C SER A 537 -35.48 -23.22 24.06
N LEU A 538 -34.63 -23.88 24.84
CA LEU A 538 -33.37 -23.38 25.37
C LEU A 538 -32.25 -23.92 24.46
N ILE A 539 -31.63 -23.04 23.71
CA ILE A 539 -30.56 -23.36 22.77
C ILE A 539 -29.24 -22.97 23.42
N SER A 540 -28.32 -23.92 23.53
CA SER A 540 -26.97 -23.70 24.05
C SER A 540 -25.97 -23.72 22.92
N ILE A 541 -25.16 -22.68 22.84
CA ILE A 541 -24.06 -22.52 21.89
C ILE A 541 -22.74 -22.41 22.64
N GLU A 542 -21.65 -22.72 21.95
CA GLU A 542 -20.31 -22.68 22.51
C GLU A 542 -19.32 -21.98 21.57
N ASN A 543 -18.29 -21.39 22.18
CA ASN A 543 -17.08 -20.94 21.52
C ASN A 543 -15.92 -21.80 22.05
N LEU A 544 -15.42 -22.70 21.21
CA LEU A 544 -14.46 -23.76 21.59
C LEU A 544 -13.01 -23.31 21.46
N GLU A 545 -12.76 -22.18 20.79
CA GLU A 545 -11.45 -21.55 20.62
C GLU A 545 -11.42 -20.15 21.27
N LYS A 546 -10.25 -19.50 21.25
CA LYS A 546 -10.02 -18.26 22.00
C LYS A 546 -10.59 -16.98 21.36
N MET A 547 -10.79 -16.95 20.04
CA MET A 547 -11.36 -15.77 19.38
C MET A 547 -12.85 -15.70 19.66
N ALA A 548 -13.34 -14.54 20.10
CA ALA A 548 -14.77 -14.28 20.27
C ALA A 548 -15.30 -13.50 19.06
N MET A 549 -16.54 -13.77 18.65
CA MET A 549 -17.27 -13.06 17.60
C MET A 549 -18.76 -12.99 17.95
N PRO A 550 -19.51 -11.97 17.48
CA PRO A 550 -20.97 -12.05 17.50
C PRO A 550 -21.44 -13.26 16.69
N VAL A 551 -22.61 -13.81 17.01
CA VAL A 551 -23.10 -15.05 16.40
C VAL A 551 -24.55 -14.90 15.94
N THR A 552 -24.79 -15.25 14.68
CA THR A 552 -26.15 -15.39 14.13
C THR A 552 -26.54 -16.86 14.19
N VAL A 553 -27.70 -17.16 14.77
CA VAL A 553 -28.25 -18.51 14.86
C VAL A 553 -29.52 -18.61 14.03
N GLU A 554 -29.56 -19.48 13.02
CA GLU A 554 -30.78 -19.81 12.29
C GLU A 554 -31.45 -21.03 12.92
N VAL A 555 -32.71 -20.87 13.29
CA VAL A 555 -33.57 -21.91 13.84
C VAL A 555 -34.63 -22.25 12.80
N THR A 556 -34.70 -23.53 12.41
CA THR A 556 -35.75 -24.06 11.54
C THR A 556 -36.64 -24.98 12.36
N GLU A 557 -37.92 -24.66 12.46
CA GLU A 557 -38.96 -25.49 13.08
C GLU A 557 -39.47 -26.56 12.10
N THR A 558 -40.00 -27.68 12.61
CA THR A 558 -40.56 -28.77 11.78
C THR A 558 -41.78 -28.34 10.96
N ASN A 559 -42.51 -27.30 11.40
CA ASN A 559 -43.58 -26.67 10.64
C ASN A 559 -43.08 -25.81 9.46
N GLY A 560 -41.76 -25.72 9.23
CA GLY A 560 -41.14 -24.96 8.15
C GLY A 560 -40.80 -23.51 8.50
N LYS A 561 -41.21 -23.01 9.67
CA LYS A 561 -40.85 -21.65 10.12
C LYS A 561 -39.34 -21.54 10.33
N LYS A 562 -38.75 -20.54 9.70
CA LYS A 562 -37.35 -20.14 9.88
C LYS A 562 -37.27 -18.82 10.62
N SER A 563 -36.33 -18.71 11.55
CA SER A 563 -36.08 -17.48 12.29
C SER A 563 -34.60 -17.35 12.61
N ARG A 564 -34.12 -16.10 12.68
CA ARG A 564 -32.73 -15.80 13.04
C ARG A 564 -32.67 -15.08 14.38
N VAL A 565 -31.70 -15.45 15.20
CA VAL A 565 -31.37 -14.79 16.47
C VAL A 565 -29.94 -14.29 16.36
N ASN A 566 -29.76 -12.98 16.54
CA ASN A 566 -28.44 -12.35 16.55
C ASN A 566 -28.03 -12.14 18.00
N LEU A 567 -26.89 -12.69 18.39
CA LEU A 567 -26.31 -12.55 19.72
C LEU A 567 -25.02 -11.73 19.63
N PRO A 568 -24.85 -10.73 20.50
CA PRO A 568 -23.69 -9.86 20.46
C PRO A 568 -22.48 -10.59 21.10
N VAL A 569 -21.27 -10.07 20.91
CA VAL A 569 -20.04 -10.72 21.37
C VAL A 569 -19.96 -10.86 22.90
N GLU A 570 -20.70 -10.04 23.64
CA GLU A 570 -20.79 -9.99 25.10
C GLU A 570 -21.24 -11.32 25.72
N VAL A 571 -21.94 -12.17 24.96
CA VAL A 571 -22.35 -13.50 25.44
C VAL A 571 -21.15 -14.37 25.83
N TRP A 572 -19.95 -14.06 25.35
CA TRP A 572 -18.71 -14.77 25.65
C TRP A 572 -17.92 -14.20 26.83
N GLN A 573 -18.31 -13.04 27.38
CA GLN A 573 -17.53 -12.36 28.44
C GLN A 573 -17.47 -13.13 29.77
N ARG A 574 -18.40 -14.07 30.00
CA ARG A 574 -18.51 -14.84 31.25
C ARG A 574 -18.18 -16.33 31.08
N GLY A 575 -17.70 -16.73 29.90
CA GLY A 575 -17.35 -18.12 29.58
C GLY A 575 -17.63 -18.47 28.11
N GLY A 576 -17.18 -19.66 27.70
CA GLY A 576 -17.33 -20.14 26.33
C GLY A 576 -18.67 -20.80 26.01
N THR A 577 -19.67 -20.75 26.90
CA THR A 577 -21.00 -21.33 26.68
C THR A 577 -22.07 -20.28 26.95
N TRP A 578 -23.06 -20.19 26.05
CA TRP A 578 -24.22 -19.31 26.23
C TRP A 578 -25.52 -20.05 25.91
N THR A 579 -26.53 -19.87 26.76
CA THR A 579 -27.87 -20.45 26.55
C THR A 579 -28.89 -19.32 26.44
N PHE A 580 -29.73 -19.37 25.40
CA PHE A 580 -30.81 -18.41 25.19
C PHE A 580 -32.14 -19.11 24.93
N LYS A 581 -33.25 -18.43 25.24
CA LYS A 581 -34.59 -18.91 24.95
C LYS A 581 -35.02 -18.50 23.54
N TYR A 582 -35.51 -19.45 22.76
CA TYR A 582 -36.20 -19.26 21.49
C TYR A 582 -37.68 -19.63 21.66
N ASN A 583 -38.58 -18.75 21.23
CA ASN A 583 -40.04 -18.98 21.34
C ASN A 583 -40.53 -19.89 20.20
N SER A 584 -40.14 -21.16 20.24
CA SER A 584 -40.62 -22.19 19.32
C SER A 584 -42.11 -22.47 19.50
N THR A 585 -42.74 -22.88 18.40
CA THR A 585 -44.14 -23.26 18.31
C THR A 585 -44.32 -24.72 17.86
N SER A 586 -43.28 -25.33 17.31
CA SER A 586 -43.20 -26.77 17.03
C SER A 586 -41.78 -27.28 17.34
N PRO A 587 -41.53 -28.61 17.30
CA PRO A 587 -40.19 -29.14 17.43
C PRO A 587 -39.19 -28.48 16.46
N LEU A 588 -37.93 -28.37 16.86
CA LEU A 588 -36.87 -27.83 16.02
C LEU A 588 -36.35 -28.91 15.07
N LYS A 589 -36.27 -28.57 13.78
CA LYS A 589 -35.65 -29.40 12.74
C LYS A 589 -34.13 -29.22 12.73
N THR A 590 -33.66 -27.97 12.68
CA THR A 590 -32.23 -27.63 12.71
C THR A 590 -31.98 -26.34 13.49
N VAL A 591 -30.81 -26.28 14.12
CA VAL A 591 -30.22 -25.05 14.65
C VAL A 591 -28.83 -24.93 14.04
N VAL A 592 -28.53 -23.80 13.42
CA VAL A 592 -27.27 -23.57 12.71
C VAL A 592 -26.65 -22.26 13.19
N VAL A 593 -25.43 -22.30 13.73
CA VAL A 593 -24.64 -21.07 13.97
C VAL A 593 -23.92 -20.67 12.69
N ASP A 594 -23.83 -19.35 12.47
CA ASP A 594 -23.28 -18.73 11.26
C ASP A 594 -23.82 -19.36 9.95
N PRO A 595 -25.15 -19.33 9.72
CA PRO A 595 -25.79 -19.99 8.59
C PRO A 595 -25.35 -19.46 7.22
N ASP A 596 -24.83 -18.22 7.18
CA ASP A 596 -24.33 -17.58 5.96
C ASP A 596 -22.81 -17.77 5.77
N GLN A 597 -22.14 -18.48 6.68
CA GLN A 597 -20.70 -18.77 6.67
C GLN A 597 -19.82 -17.51 6.56
N LYS A 598 -20.21 -16.44 7.27
CA LYS A 598 -19.55 -15.13 7.21
C LYS A 598 -18.47 -14.96 8.26
N LEU A 599 -18.39 -15.83 9.27
CA LEU A 599 -17.35 -15.80 10.28
C LEU A 599 -16.20 -16.74 9.88
N PRO A 600 -14.95 -16.48 10.28
CA PRO A 600 -13.83 -17.36 9.96
C PRO A 600 -13.78 -18.59 10.89
N ASP A 601 -14.87 -19.35 10.93
CA ASP A 601 -14.96 -20.57 11.73
C ASP A 601 -14.05 -21.67 11.14
N ILE A 602 -13.16 -22.22 11.96
CA ILE A 602 -12.18 -23.22 11.53
C ILE A 602 -12.74 -24.65 11.48
N ASN A 603 -13.95 -24.89 11.99
CA ASN A 603 -14.54 -26.23 12.09
C ASN A 603 -16.07 -26.23 11.93
N SER A 604 -16.55 -25.99 10.72
CA SER A 604 -17.99 -25.96 10.39
C SER A 604 -18.80 -27.25 10.68
N ARG A 605 -18.15 -28.36 11.07
CA ARG A 605 -18.81 -29.66 11.32
C ARG A 605 -19.67 -29.69 12.57
N ASN A 606 -19.41 -28.81 13.54
CA ASN A 606 -20.15 -28.71 14.80
C ASN A 606 -21.16 -27.53 14.81
N ASN A 607 -21.26 -26.79 13.71
CA ASN A 607 -22.13 -25.61 13.62
C ASN A 607 -23.62 -25.95 13.54
N THR A 608 -23.98 -27.21 13.29
CA THR A 608 -25.36 -27.63 13.09
C THR A 608 -25.79 -28.69 14.10
N TRP A 609 -26.83 -28.38 14.86
CA TRP A 609 -27.63 -29.37 15.56
C TRP A 609 -28.84 -29.77 14.71
N ARG A 610 -29.19 -31.05 14.72
CA ARG A 610 -30.36 -31.60 14.03
C ARG A 610 -31.27 -32.29 15.05
N GLY A 611 -32.56 -32.00 14.98
CA GLY A 611 -33.55 -32.71 15.78
C GLY A 611 -33.68 -34.16 15.33
N GLU A 612 -34.07 -35.03 16.26
CA GLU A 612 -34.42 -36.41 15.92
C GLU A 612 -35.53 -36.43 14.88
N ALA A 613 -35.38 -37.26 13.84
CA ALA A 613 -36.45 -37.50 12.89
C ALA A 613 -37.60 -38.17 13.63
N GLN A 614 -38.73 -37.47 13.79
CA GLN A 614 -39.98 -38.07 14.25
C GLN A 614 -40.65 -38.86 13.14
#